data_AF-A0A426QVD3-F1
#
_entry.id   AF-A0A426QVD3-F1
#
_cell.length_a   1.000
_cell.length_b   1.000
_cell.length_c   1.000
_cell.angle_alpha   90.00
_cell.angle_beta   90.00
_cell.angle_gamma   90.00
#
_symmetry.space_group_name_H-M   'P 1'
#
loop_
_entity.id
_entity.type
_entity.pdbx_description
1 polymer ?
#
loop_
_entity_poly.entity_id
_entity_poly.type
_entity_poly.pdbx_seq_one_letter_code
_entity_poly.pdbx_strand_id
1 'polypeptide(L)'
;MHTVIDEGAHVGAGREGRVGGFDAGFDAVVADAWHRFESNLAVHVATMPEGTYITITSAQASHGQRGQRPYVDVVAVDAERMVCVAALPSYLYPEDPDRDACDRRLHGLGWSEPGRPMADGTIMDYTLDGPRDEADLLATVAIATFREVWNVPHPSFLSAWTVGPGEEGSGPVALTHVTDDVRPRAATTRSVTPSVDSLPTPLRSLHTFCELVGSIVDSATVRSVCGTADLRELRILARAHARECAEHADRCRTDGSEMSSRVWRRQARSWSHTADSLRVGGSATSSGPDSAAKSAGS
;
A
#
# COMPACT_ATOMS: atom_id res chain seq x y z
N MET A 1 -34.43 55.74 -27.40
CA MET A 1 -33.72 54.99 -26.35
C MET A 1 -33.22 53.70 -26.98
N HIS A 2 -32.03 53.71 -27.57
CA HIS A 2 -31.32 52.50 -27.99
C HIS A 2 -29.83 52.83 -28.04
N THR A 3 -29.11 52.23 -27.10
CA THR A 3 -27.72 52.51 -26.76
C THR A 3 -26.79 51.87 -27.78
N VAL A 4 -25.88 52.67 -28.33
CA VAL A 4 -24.71 52.20 -29.07
C VAL A 4 -23.71 51.67 -28.04
N ILE A 5 -23.29 50.42 -28.17
CA ILE A 5 -22.21 49.85 -27.35
C ILE A 5 -20.99 49.67 -28.27
N ASP A 6 -19.96 50.39 -27.89
CA ASP A 6 -18.61 50.45 -28.43
C ASP A 6 -17.91 49.08 -28.28
N GLU A 7 -17.42 48.55 -29.39
CA GLU A 7 -16.72 47.28 -29.49
C GLU A 7 -15.22 47.60 -29.64
N GLY A 8 -14.47 47.55 -28.54
CA GLY A 8 -13.05 47.87 -28.59
C GLY A 8 -12.37 47.92 -27.22
N ALA A 9 -12.13 46.77 -26.60
CA ALA A 9 -11.14 46.67 -25.53
C ALA A 9 -10.38 45.34 -25.63
N HIS A 10 -9.15 45.45 -26.15
CA HIS A 10 -8.12 44.42 -26.06
C HIS A 10 -7.91 43.99 -24.61
N VAL A 11 -8.19 42.72 -24.29
CA VAL A 11 -7.75 42.10 -23.04
C VAL A 11 -6.47 41.33 -23.33
N GLY A 12 -5.37 41.87 -22.79
CA GLY A 12 -4.04 41.30 -22.88
C GLY A 12 -3.94 39.92 -22.24
N ALA A 13 -3.12 39.09 -22.85
CA ALA A 13 -2.67 37.81 -22.34
C ALA A 13 -2.07 38.00 -20.93
N GLY A 14 -2.72 37.38 -19.94
CA GLY A 14 -2.32 37.42 -18.54
C GLY A 14 -2.27 36.02 -17.95
N ARG A 15 -1.08 35.41 -18.05
CA ARG A 15 -0.46 34.53 -17.05
C ARG A 15 -1.18 33.21 -16.73
N GLU A 16 -0.70 32.13 -17.37
CA GLU A 16 -0.86 30.74 -16.92
C GLU A 16 -0.49 30.60 -15.43
N GLY A 17 -1.51 30.50 -14.59
CA GLY A 17 -1.40 30.21 -13.17
C GLY A 17 -1.41 28.71 -12.92
N ARG A 18 -0.21 28.14 -12.74
CA ARG A 18 0.14 26.99 -11.89
C ARG A 18 -1.04 26.19 -11.30
N VAL A 19 -1.48 25.15 -12.02
CA VAL A 19 -2.51 24.18 -11.55
C VAL A 19 -1.91 23.06 -10.68
N GLY A 20 -0.59 22.85 -10.70
CA GLY A 20 0.06 21.69 -10.03
C GLY A 20 0.37 21.79 -8.53
N GLY A 21 -0.16 22.79 -7.80
CA GLY A 21 0.17 23.01 -6.38
C GLY A 21 -0.87 22.51 -5.38
N PHE A 22 -2.15 22.50 -5.74
CA PHE A 22 -3.25 22.09 -4.86
C PHE A 22 -3.46 20.56 -4.87
N ASP A 23 -3.27 19.91 -6.02
CA ASP A 23 -3.48 18.48 -6.21
C ASP A 23 -2.46 17.64 -5.42
N ALA A 24 -1.18 17.98 -5.53
CA ALA A 24 -0.10 17.31 -4.77
C ALA A 24 -0.23 17.48 -3.24
N GLY A 25 -0.82 18.59 -2.78
CA GLY A 25 -1.08 18.82 -1.36
C GLY A 25 -2.28 18.01 -0.86
N PHE A 26 -3.34 17.91 -1.68
CA PHE A 26 -4.52 17.12 -1.37
C PHE A 26 -4.21 15.62 -1.34
N ASP A 27 -3.49 15.11 -2.34
CA ASP A 27 -3.06 13.72 -2.41
C ASP A 27 -2.20 13.33 -1.20
N ALA A 28 -1.30 14.21 -0.77
CA ALA A 28 -0.49 13.99 0.43
C ALA A 28 -1.34 13.91 1.70
N VAL A 29 -2.39 14.73 1.83
CA VAL A 29 -3.32 14.69 2.96
C VAL A 29 -4.14 13.40 2.97
N VAL A 30 -4.63 12.97 1.80
CA VAL A 30 -5.36 11.70 1.67
C VAL A 30 -4.46 10.51 2.00
N ALA A 31 -3.20 10.53 1.54
CA ALA A 31 -2.22 9.49 1.85
C ALA A 31 -1.91 9.43 3.35
N ASP A 32 -1.74 10.57 4.02
CA ASP A 32 -1.52 10.65 5.46
C ASP A 32 -2.71 10.09 6.25
N ALA A 33 -3.94 10.42 5.82
CA ALA A 33 -5.15 9.89 6.44
C ALA A 33 -5.22 8.35 6.34
N TRP A 34 -4.89 7.79 5.17
CA TRP A 34 -4.84 6.33 4.98
C TRP A 34 -3.78 5.69 5.86
N HIS A 35 -2.56 6.22 5.85
CA HIS A 35 -1.45 5.70 6.66
C HIS A 35 -1.77 5.73 8.17
N ARG A 36 -2.42 6.80 8.63
CA ARG A 36 -2.87 6.93 10.03
C ARG A 36 -3.93 5.88 10.38
N PHE A 37 -4.93 5.70 9.53
CA PHE A 37 -5.96 4.69 9.75
C PHE A 37 -5.35 3.28 9.79
N GLU A 38 -4.45 2.98 8.87
CA GLU A 38 -3.72 1.71 8.80
C GLU A 38 -2.87 1.45 10.05
N SER A 39 -2.06 2.43 10.46
CA SER A 39 -1.23 2.33 11.67
C SER A 39 -2.08 2.09 12.92
N ASN A 40 -3.19 2.81 13.06
CA ASN A 40 -4.11 2.64 14.18
C ASN A 40 -4.80 1.28 14.14
N LEU A 41 -5.18 0.79 12.96
CA LEU A 41 -5.75 -0.53 12.78
C LEU A 41 -4.75 -1.61 13.18
N ALA A 42 -3.49 -1.50 12.76
CA ALA A 42 -2.45 -2.46 13.11
C ALA A 42 -2.22 -2.56 14.62
N VAL A 43 -2.14 -1.40 15.31
CA VAL A 43 -2.04 -1.34 16.77
C VAL A 43 -3.25 -1.99 17.44
N HIS A 44 -4.45 -1.72 16.93
CA HIS A 44 -5.67 -2.34 17.45
C HIS A 44 -5.62 -3.87 17.27
N VAL A 45 -5.35 -4.35 16.05
CA VAL A 45 -5.29 -5.77 15.70
C VAL A 45 -4.26 -6.50 16.56
N ALA A 46 -3.07 -5.93 16.76
CA ALA A 46 -2.03 -6.53 17.61
C ALA A 46 -2.47 -6.71 19.08
N THR A 47 -3.41 -5.88 19.55
CA THR A 47 -3.85 -5.83 20.96
C THR A 47 -5.23 -6.45 21.21
N MET A 48 -5.93 -6.90 20.17
CA MET A 48 -7.26 -7.52 20.26
C MET A 48 -7.31 -8.75 21.18
N PRO A 49 -8.14 -8.80 22.24
CA PRO A 49 -8.24 -10.00 23.06
C PRO A 49 -8.66 -11.25 22.24
N GLU A 50 -8.27 -12.43 22.68
CA GLU A 50 -8.70 -13.69 22.05
C GLU A 50 -10.23 -13.80 22.02
N GLY A 51 -10.76 -14.37 20.94
CA GLY A 51 -12.20 -14.51 20.72
C GLY A 51 -12.92 -13.21 20.36
N THR A 52 -12.20 -12.11 20.13
CA THR A 52 -12.78 -10.84 19.66
C THR A 52 -12.61 -10.67 18.15
N TYR A 53 -13.45 -9.85 17.55
CA TYR A 53 -13.30 -9.45 16.17
C TYR A 53 -13.58 -7.97 15.98
N ILE A 54 -12.96 -7.38 14.96
CA ILE A 54 -13.25 -6.04 14.48
C ILE A 54 -13.78 -6.12 13.05
N THR A 55 -14.91 -5.48 12.81
CA THR A 55 -15.51 -5.32 11.50
C THR A 55 -15.26 -3.91 11.00
N ILE A 56 -14.61 -3.79 9.85
CA ILE A 56 -14.45 -2.53 9.12
C ILE A 56 -15.46 -2.56 7.99
N THR A 57 -16.28 -1.52 7.86
CA THR A 57 -17.27 -1.40 6.77
C THR A 57 -17.15 -0.07 6.06
N SER A 58 -17.38 -0.08 4.74
CA SER A 58 -17.52 1.16 3.96
C SER A 58 -18.96 1.66 3.95
N ALA A 59 -19.15 2.93 4.27
CA ALA A 59 -20.42 3.64 4.11
C ALA A 59 -20.76 3.93 2.64
N GLN A 60 -19.73 3.95 1.78
CA GLN A 60 -19.86 4.18 0.34
C GLN A 60 -19.63 2.87 -0.41
N ALA A 61 -20.72 2.23 -0.79
CA ALA A 61 -20.75 1.29 -1.90
C ALA A 61 -21.04 2.13 -3.16
N SER A 62 -20.33 1.93 -4.26
CA SER A 62 -20.56 2.66 -5.51
C SER A 62 -22.02 2.63 -5.98
N HIS A 63 -22.36 3.57 -6.86
CA HIS A 63 -23.74 3.94 -7.22
C HIS A 63 -24.70 2.78 -7.49
N GLY A 64 -25.76 2.66 -6.68
CA GLY A 64 -27.04 2.11 -7.19
C GLY A 64 -27.95 1.35 -6.24
N GLN A 65 -27.49 0.69 -5.18
CA GLN A 65 -28.34 -0.28 -4.47
C GLN A 65 -28.21 -0.22 -2.94
N ARG A 66 -29.37 -0.28 -2.25
CA ARG A 66 -29.46 -0.63 -0.84
C ARG A 66 -29.24 -2.14 -0.71
N GLY A 67 -28.28 -2.53 0.13
CA GLY A 67 -28.16 -3.89 0.63
C GLY A 67 -26.77 -4.45 0.40
N GLN A 68 -26.06 -4.69 1.51
CA GLN A 68 -24.72 -5.27 1.62
C GLN A 68 -23.58 -4.30 1.31
N ARG A 69 -22.84 -3.93 2.36
CA ARG A 69 -21.73 -2.97 2.33
C ARG A 69 -20.41 -3.74 2.23
N PRO A 70 -19.38 -3.19 1.58
CA PRO A 70 -18.04 -3.75 1.65
C PRO A 70 -17.60 -3.87 3.10
N TYR A 71 -17.11 -5.05 3.49
CA TYR A 71 -16.59 -5.29 4.83
C TYR A 71 -15.30 -6.11 4.80
N VAL A 72 -14.49 -5.87 5.81
CA VAL A 72 -13.39 -6.73 6.22
C VAL A 72 -13.52 -6.99 7.72
N ASP A 73 -13.59 -8.26 8.10
CA ASP A 73 -13.48 -8.69 9.49
C ASP A 73 -12.07 -9.15 9.78
N VAL A 74 -11.56 -8.83 10.97
CA VAL A 74 -10.34 -9.38 11.51
C VAL A 74 -10.70 -10.03 12.84
N VAL A 75 -10.38 -11.32 12.99
CA VAL A 75 -10.78 -12.15 14.13
C VAL A 75 -9.53 -12.65 14.84
N ALA A 76 -9.40 -12.34 16.13
CA ALA A 76 -8.37 -12.92 16.98
C ALA A 76 -8.85 -14.29 17.47
N VAL A 77 -8.45 -15.35 16.77
CA VAL A 77 -8.90 -16.72 17.10
C VAL A 77 -8.29 -17.18 18.42
N ASP A 78 -6.99 -16.95 18.58
CA ASP A 78 -6.21 -17.27 19.78
C ASP A 78 -5.01 -16.32 19.92
N ALA A 79 -4.07 -16.64 20.82
CA ALA A 79 -2.89 -15.83 21.12
C ALA A 79 -1.98 -15.58 19.90
N GLU A 80 -1.96 -16.49 18.94
CA GLU A 80 -0.98 -16.49 17.84
C GLU A 80 -1.64 -16.40 16.47
N ARG A 81 -2.94 -16.74 16.35
CA ARG A 81 -3.64 -16.82 15.07
C ARG A 81 -4.71 -15.75 14.90
N MET A 82 -4.67 -15.11 13.74
CA MET A 82 -5.69 -14.23 13.23
C MET A 82 -6.34 -14.84 11.98
N VAL A 83 -7.63 -14.59 11.81
CA VAL A 83 -8.37 -14.89 10.58
C VAL A 83 -9.03 -13.61 10.11
N CYS A 84 -8.76 -13.23 8.89
CA CYS A 84 -9.41 -12.10 8.24
C CYS A 84 -10.43 -12.62 7.23
N VAL A 85 -11.50 -11.86 7.03
CA VAL A 85 -12.58 -12.19 6.07
C VAL A 85 -12.91 -10.94 5.27
N ALA A 86 -12.95 -11.04 3.95
CA ALA A 86 -13.31 -9.94 3.06
C ALA A 86 -14.48 -10.35 2.16
N ALA A 87 -15.52 -9.52 2.11
CA ALA A 87 -16.68 -9.76 1.26
C ALA A 87 -16.30 -9.90 -0.22
N LEU A 88 -17.04 -10.70 -0.98
CA LEU A 88 -16.87 -10.80 -2.43
C LEU A 88 -17.62 -9.67 -3.15
N PRO A 89 -16.95 -8.86 -3.99
CA PRO A 89 -17.62 -7.96 -4.93
C PRO A 89 -18.73 -8.64 -5.75
N SER A 90 -18.53 -9.87 -6.22
CA SER A 90 -19.55 -10.62 -6.97
C SER A 90 -20.79 -10.99 -6.17
N TYR A 91 -20.65 -11.12 -4.86
CA TYR A 91 -21.76 -11.34 -3.94
C TYR A 91 -22.47 -10.03 -3.58
N LEU A 92 -21.72 -8.97 -3.29
CA LEU A 92 -22.28 -7.66 -2.92
C LEU A 92 -22.97 -6.97 -4.10
N TYR A 93 -22.39 -7.07 -5.29
CA TYR A 93 -22.82 -6.38 -6.51
C TYR A 93 -22.90 -7.37 -7.68
N PRO A 94 -23.88 -8.28 -7.69
CA PRO A 94 -23.98 -9.31 -8.73
C PRO A 94 -24.27 -8.74 -10.12
N GLU A 95 -24.79 -7.52 -10.21
CA GLU A 95 -25.06 -6.87 -11.50
C GLU A 95 -23.88 -6.02 -12.01
N ASP A 96 -22.80 -5.88 -11.23
CA ASP A 96 -21.62 -5.12 -11.64
C ASP A 96 -20.82 -5.90 -12.70
N PRO A 97 -20.58 -5.34 -13.89
CA PRO A 97 -19.83 -6.03 -14.95
C PRO A 97 -18.36 -6.31 -14.58
N ASP A 98 -17.78 -5.55 -13.64
CA ASP A 98 -16.38 -5.69 -13.22
C ASP A 98 -16.21 -6.60 -12.00
N ARG A 99 -17.30 -7.16 -11.46
CA ARG A 99 -17.28 -7.97 -10.22
C ARG A 99 -16.24 -9.08 -10.22
N ASP A 100 -16.13 -9.85 -11.31
CA ASP A 100 -15.16 -10.96 -11.40
C ASP A 100 -13.72 -10.46 -11.45
N ALA A 101 -13.50 -9.25 -12.00
CA ALA A 101 -12.18 -8.63 -11.99
C ALA A 101 -11.81 -8.14 -10.59
N CYS A 102 -12.77 -7.59 -9.84
CA CYS A 102 -12.61 -7.19 -8.45
C CYS A 102 -12.34 -8.41 -7.54
N ASP A 103 -13.07 -9.52 -7.72
CA ASP A 103 -12.80 -10.78 -7.02
C ASP A 103 -11.38 -11.30 -7.30
N ARG A 104 -10.90 -11.20 -8.55
CA ARG A 104 -9.50 -11.56 -8.89
C ARG A 104 -8.47 -10.63 -8.23
N ARG A 105 -8.80 -9.37 -7.97
CA ARG A 105 -7.91 -8.46 -7.23
C ARG A 105 -7.77 -8.88 -5.76
N LEU A 106 -8.83 -9.42 -5.15
CA LEU A 106 -8.74 -9.99 -3.81
C LEU A 106 -7.67 -11.10 -3.74
N HIS A 107 -7.64 -12.02 -4.71
CA HIS A 107 -6.58 -13.03 -4.81
C HIS A 107 -5.18 -12.43 -4.90
N GLY A 108 -5.03 -11.32 -5.63
CA GLY A 108 -3.77 -10.60 -5.76
C GLY A 108 -3.27 -9.99 -4.44
N LEU A 109 -4.18 -9.68 -3.52
CA LEU A 109 -3.88 -9.17 -2.17
C LEU A 109 -3.69 -10.29 -1.14
N GLY A 110 -3.86 -11.56 -1.54
CA GLY A 110 -3.65 -12.73 -0.67
C GLY A 110 -4.94 -13.39 -0.17
N TRP A 111 -6.12 -12.84 -0.47
CA TRP A 111 -7.40 -13.46 -0.13
C TRP A 111 -7.66 -14.65 -1.06
N SER A 112 -7.42 -15.88 -0.60
CA SER A 112 -7.43 -17.05 -1.50
C SER A 112 -8.43 -18.13 -1.10
N GLU A 113 -8.72 -18.26 0.19
CA GLU A 113 -9.56 -19.36 0.68
C GLU A 113 -11.04 -18.94 0.68
N PRO A 114 -11.96 -19.65 -0.01
CA PRO A 114 -13.37 -19.36 0.09
C PRO A 114 -13.84 -19.54 1.53
N GLY A 115 -14.63 -18.58 2.01
CA GLY A 115 -15.29 -18.71 3.29
C GLY A 115 -16.32 -19.83 3.30
N ARG A 116 -16.97 -20.00 4.45
CA ARG A 116 -17.96 -21.06 4.63
C ARG A 116 -19.16 -20.81 3.70
N PRO A 117 -19.53 -21.77 2.84
CA PRO A 117 -20.70 -21.62 1.99
C PRO A 117 -21.98 -21.58 2.83
N MET A 118 -22.93 -20.77 2.40
CA MET A 118 -24.30 -20.72 2.92
C MET A 118 -25.04 -22.04 2.65
N ALA A 119 -26.23 -22.21 3.23
CA ALA A 119 -27.04 -23.41 3.06
C ALA A 119 -27.43 -23.69 1.59
N ASP A 120 -27.48 -22.66 0.75
CA ASP A 120 -27.74 -22.77 -0.69
C ASP A 120 -26.48 -22.94 -1.55
N GLY A 121 -25.30 -23.02 -0.92
CA GLY A 121 -24.00 -23.15 -1.59
C GLY A 121 -23.34 -21.81 -1.96
N THR A 122 -23.97 -20.67 -1.68
CA THR A 122 -23.41 -19.35 -1.98
C THR A 122 -22.18 -19.07 -1.10
N ILE A 123 -21.10 -18.59 -1.70
CA ILE A 123 -19.91 -18.09 -0.99
C ILE A 123 -20.00 -16.57 -0.96
N MET A 124 -19.87 -15.98 0.23
CA MET A 124 -20.00 -14.53 0.44
C MET A 124 -18.67 -13.80 0.52
N ASP A 125 -17.60 -14.51 0.88
CA ASP A 125 -16.33 -13.92 1.26
C ASP A 125 -15.13 -14.82 0.95
N TYR A 126 -13.96 -14.21 0.91
CA TYR A 126 -12.68 -14.89 0.99
C TYR A 126 -12.04 -14.65 2.35
N THR A 127 -11.27 -15.63 2.81
CA THR A 127 -10.54 -15.58 4.07
C THR A 127 -9.03 -15.50 3.83
N LEU A 128 -8.35 -14.86 4.78
CA LEU A 128 -6.90 -14.80 4.87
C LEU A 128 -6.50 -15.11 6.30
N ASP A 129 -5.69 -16.15 6.47
CA ASP A 129 -5.14 -16.53 7.77
C ASP A 129 -3.74 -15.93 7.92
N GLY A 130 -3.42 -15.44 9.12
CA GLY A 130 -2.09 -14.92 9.41
C GLY A 130 -1.76 -14.99 10.90
N PRO A 131 -0.48 -14.95 11.26
CA PRO A 131 -0.09 -14.90 12.65
C PRO A 131 -0.35 -13.50 13.23
N ARG A 132 -0.54 -13.43 14.54
CA ARG A 132 -0.87 -12.20 15.24
C ARG A 132 0.27 -11.18 15.24
N ASP A 133 1.52 -11.65 15.24
CA ASP A 133 2.70 -10.78 15.16
C ASP A 133 2.88 -10.13 13.77
N GLU A 134 2.09 -10.52 12.78
CA GLU A 134 1.94 -9.88 11.46
C GLU A 134 0.72 -8.93 11.39
N ALA A 135 0.23 -8.41 12.52
CA ALA A 135 -0.89 -7.46 12.58
C ALA A 135 -0.76 -6.27 11.61
N ASP A 136 0.47 -5.76 11.42
CA ASP A 136 0.75 -4.70 10.44
C ASP A 136 0.38 -5.13 9.02
N LEU A 137 0.76 -6.35 8.61
CA LEU A 137 0.46 -6.88 7.29
C LEU A 137 -1.05 -7.11 7.10
N LEU A 138 -1.73 -7.64 8.12
CA LEU A 138 -3.18 -7.83 8.09
C LEU A 138 -3.92 -6.51 7.92
N ALA A 139 -3.47 -5.45 8.61
CA ALA A 139 -3.99 -4.11 8.44
C ALA A 139 -3.72 -3.57 7.03
N THR A 140 -2.50 -3.69 6.51
CA THR A 140 -2.15 -3.29 5.14
C THR A 140 -3.06 -3.97 4.12
N VAL A 141 -3.26 -5.28 4.22
CA VAL A 141 -4.11 -6.03 3.29
C VAL A 141 -5.57 -5.56 3.38
N ALA A 142 -6.11 -5.38 4.60
CA ALA A 142 -7.46 -4.86 4.78
C ALA A 142 -7.64 -3.47 4.12
N ILE A 143 -6.68 -2.57 4.30
CA ILE A 143 -6.72 -1.21 3.73
C ILE A 143 -6.55 -1.22 2.22
N ALA A 144 -5.60 -1.99 1.69
CA ALA A 144 -5.45 -2.20 0.25
C ALA A 144 -6.74 -2.73 -0.37
N THR A 145 -7.47 -3.59 0.34
CA THR A 145 -8.75 -4.12 -0.14
C THR A 145 -9.78 -3.01 -0.32
N PHE A 146 -9.96 -2.13 0.67
CA PHE A 146 -10.83 -0.95 0.54
C PHE A 146 -10.41 0.01 -0.57
N ARG A 147 -9.11 0.26 -0.73
CA ARG A 147 -8.60 1.22 -1.70
C ARG A 147 -8.62 0.68 -3.14
N GLU A 148 -8.24 -0.57 -3.34
CA GLU A 148 -7.91 -1.10 -4.66
C GLU A 148 -9.03 -1.97 -5.26
N VAL A 149 -9.83 -2.61 -4.40
CA VAL A 149 -10.96 -3.46 -4.82
C VAL A 149 -12.25 -2.65 -4.82
N TRP A 150 -12.56 -1.98 -3.71
CA TRP A 150 -13.80 -1.21 -3.58
C TRP A 150 -13.65 0.28 -3.91
N ASN A 151 -12.44 0.73 -4.27
CA ASN A 151 -12.15 2.10 -4.69
C ASN A 151 -12.64 3.16 -3.67
N VAL A 152 -12.51 2.85 -2.38
CA VAL A 152 -12.85 3.79 -1.31
C VAL A 152 -11.85 4.96 -1.39
N PRO A 153 -12.33 6.21 -1.57
CA PRO A 153 -11.45 7.33 -1.86
C PRO A 153 -10.70 7.87 -0.62
N HIS A 154 -11.27 7.68 0.57
CA HIS A 154 -10.72 8.21 1.82
C HIS A 154 -11.18 7.37 3.03
N PRO A 155 -10.35 7.18 4.09
CA PRO A 155 -10.71 6.33 5.23
C PRO A 155 -11.87 6.87 6.07
N SER A 156 -12.26 8.14 5.92
CA SER A 156 -13.46 8.69 6.61
C SER A 156 -14.77 8.06 6.14
N PHE A 157 -14.76 7.35 5.01
CA PHE A 157 -15.90 6.54 4.57
C PHE A 157 -15.94 5.17 5.24
N LEU A 158 -14.93 4.82 6.03
CA LEU A 158 -14.88 3.57 6.79
C LEU A 158 -15.37 3.80 8.22
N SER A 159 -16.08 2.81 8.74
CA SER A 159 -16.40 2.69 10.15
C SER A 159 -15.90 1.36 10.68
N ALA A 160 -15.36 1.36 11.90
CA ALA A 160 -14.84 0.18 12.54
C ALA A 160 -15.61 -0.12 13.84
N TRP A 161 -15.93 -1.39 14.06
CA TRP A 161 -16.73 -1.85 15.19
C TRP A 161 -16.14 -3.13 15.75
N THR A 162 -15.78 -3.13 17.02
CA THR A 162 -15.28 -4.33 17.72
C THR A 162 -16.43 -5.03 18.41
N VAL A 163 -16.35 -6.37 18.42
CA VAL A 163 -17.23 -7.24 19.19
C VAL A 163 -16.36 -8.15 20.05
N GLY A 164 -16.62 -8.14 21.35
CA GLY A 164 -15.92 -8.96 22.32
C GLY A 164 -16.86 -9.78 23.20
N PRO A 165 -16.32 -10.60 24.12
CA PRO A 165 -17.13 -11.40 25.03
C PRO A 165 -17.86 -10.50 26.04
N GLY A 166 -19.12 -10.16 25.74
CA GLY A 166 -20.01 -9.36 26.59
C GLY A 166 -20.37 -7.98 26.01
N GLU A 167 -21.40 -7.34 26.59
CA GLU A 167 -21.90 -6.03 26.13
C GLU A 167 -20.88 -4.89 26.32
N GLU A 168 -20.02 -4.95 27.34
CA GLU A 168 -19.00 -3.92 27.63
C GLU A 168 -17.79 -3.97 26.68
N GLY A 169 -17.55 -5.10 26.01
CA GLY A 169 -16.43 -5.31 25.10
C GLY A 169 -16.73 -4.99 23.63
N SER A 170 -17.95 -4.53 23.32
CA SER A 170 -18.41 -4.29 21.96
C SER A 170 -18.72 -2.81 21.73
N GLY A 171 -18.26 -2.24 20.61
CA GLY A 171 -18.49 -0.83 20.32
C GLY A 171 -17.68 -0.27 19.15
N PRO A 172 -17.93 1.01 18.80
CA PRO A 172 -17.23 1.67 17.71
C PRO A 172 -15.76 1.95 18.09
N VAL A 173 -14.86 1.75 17.13
CA VAL A 173 -13.42 2.04 17.28
C VAL A 173 -13.04 3.25 16.44
N ALA A 174 -12.43 4.25 17.07
CA ALA A 174 -11.96 5.46 16.41
C ALA A 174 -10.57 5.26 15.80
N LEU A 175 -10.51 4.77 14.56
CA LEU A 175 -9.25 4.55 13.84
C LEU A 175 -8.73 5.79 13.09
N THR A 176 -9.55 6.83 12.92
CA THR A 176 -9.19 8.05 12.19
C THR A 176 -8.48 9.11 13.04
N HIS A 177 -8.56 9.00 14.37
CA HIS A 177 -7.97 9.95 15.31
C HIS A 177 -6.72 9.35 15.98
N VAL A 178 -5.84 10.21 16.51
CA VAL A 178 -4.66 9.75 17.25
C VAL A 178 -5.20 9.34 18.60
N THR A 179 -5.08 8.07 18.93
CA THR A 179 -5.18 7.63 20.30
C THR A 179 -3.86 8.00 20.96
N ASP A 180 -3.82 9.19 21.58
CA ASP A 180 -2.75 9.57 22.53
C ASP A 180 -2.91 8.68 23.77
N ASP A 181 -2.56 7.40 23.67
CA ASP A 181 -2.22 6.54 24.81
C ASP A 181 -1.93 5.12 24.29
N VAL A 182 -0.63 4.81 24.15
CA VAL A 182 0.06 3.62 24.67
C VAL A 182 1.49 3.67 24.13
N ARG A 183 2.44 3.99 25.00
CA ARG A 183 3.87 3.87 24.71
C ARG A 183 4.27 2.39 24.80
N PRO A 184 4.79 1.74 23.74
CA PRO A 184 5.26 0.37 23.86
C PRO A 184 6.57 0.32 24.66
N ARG A 185 6.63 -0.67 25.54
CA ARG A 185 7.79 -1.02 26.35
C ARG A 185 8.90 -1.58 25.45
N ALA A 186 10.11 -1.08 25.64
CA ALA A 186 11.28 -1.32 24.80
C ALA A 186 11.52 -2.81 24.48
N ALA A 187 11.52 -3.15 23.19
CA ALA A 187 12.05 -4.40 22.67
C ALA A 187 13.39 -4.14 21.97
N THR A 188 14.31 -5.04 22.25
CA THR A 188 15.71 -5.17 21.84
C THR A 188 16.01 -4.62 20.44
N THR A 189 17.11 -3.88 20.30
CA THR A 189 17.65 -3.32 19.05
C THR A 189 17.76 -4.38 17.95
N ARG A 190 16.69 -4.52 17.17
CA ARG A 190 16.68 -5.08 15.83
C ARG A 190 17.23 -3.99 14.91
N SER A 191 18.11 -4.34 13.97
CA SER A 191 18.52 -3.40 12.93
C SER A 191 17.24 -2.96 12.20
N VAL A 192 16.79 -1.73 12.50
CA VAL A 192 15.63 -1.13 11.87
C VAL A 192 16.11 -0.61 10.54
N THR A 193 15.98 -1.40 9.49
CA THR A 193 15.81 -0.78 8.19
C THR A 193 14.60 0.13 8.22
N PRO A 194 14.70 1.31 7.60
CA PRO A 194 13.55 2.17 7.40
C PRO A 194 12.42 1.37 6.73
N SER A 195 11.18 1.55 7.16
CA SER A 195 10.01 1.04 6.42
C SER A 195 10.08 1.53 4.96
N VAL A 196 9.55 0.75 4.01
CA VAL A 196 9.56 1.09 2.58
C VAL A 196 9.02 2.50 2.34
N ASP A 197 8.03 2.95 3.13
CA ASP A 197 7.42 4.28 3.00
C ASP A 197 8.29 5.43 3.51
N SER A 198 9.22 5.14 4.41
CA SER A 198 10.22 6.10 4.88
C SER A 198 11.43 6.22 3.93
N LEU A 199 11.47 5.41 2.88
CA LEU A 199 12.51 5.51 1.86
C LEU A 199 12.31 6.74 0.96
N PRO A 200 13.41 7.31 0.44
CA PRO A 200 13.32 8.37 -0.55
C PRO A 200 12.38 8.01 -1.69
N THR A 201 11.47 8.92 -2.05
CA THR A 201 10.51 8.75 -3.16
C THR A 201 11.16 8.20 -4.44
N PRO A 202 12.34 8.67 -4.88
CA PRO A 202 12.94 8.15 -6.10
C PRO A 202 13.34 6.67 -6.01
N LEU A 203 13.65 6.17 -4.81
CA LEU A 203 13.94 4.76 -4.57
C LEU A 203 12.65 3.92 -4.55
N ARG A 204 11.59 4.43 -3.92
CA ARG A 204 10.26 3.76 -3.92
C ARG A 204 9.72 3.61 -5.34
N SER A 205 9.73 4.69 -6.12
CA SER A 205 9.29 4.68 -7.51
C SER A 205 10.12 3.72 -8.36
N LEU A 206 11.45 3.71 -8.23
CA LEU A 206 12.30 2.79 -8.98
C LEU A 206 12.04 1.32 -8.61
N HIS A 207 11.81 1.04 -7.33
CA HIS A 207 11.44 -0.28 -6.86
C HIS A 207 10.13 -0.76 -7.49
N THR A 208 9.07 0.08 -7.53
CA THR A 208 7.80 -0.25 -8.20
C THR A 208 8.01 -0.62 -9.67
N PHE A 209 8.87 0.10 -10.39
CA PHE A 209 9.20 -0.24 -11.78
C PHE A 209 9.90 -1.61 -11.89
N CYS A 210 10.90 -1.88 -11.03
CA CYS A 210 11.61 -3.16 -11.04
C CYS A 210 10.71 -4.34 -10.65
N GLU A 211 9.73 -4.10 -9.77
CA GLU A 211 8.73 -5.08 -9.38
C GLU A 211 7.76 -5.40 -10.53
N LEU A 212 7.26 -4.37 -11.21
CA LEU A 212 6.34 -4.51 -12.34
C LEU A 212 7.00 -5.24 -13.52
N VAL A 213 8.24 -4.89 -13.83
CA VAL A 213 9.01 -5.50 -14.94
C VAL A 213 9.57 -6.87 -14.54
N GLY A 214 9.81 -7.12 -13.25
CA GLY A 214 10.42 -8.35 -12.77
C GLY A 214 11.90 -8.52 -13.13
N SER A 215 12.59 -7.42 -13.50
CA SER A 215 13.97 -7.39 -13.98
C SER A 215 14.63 -6.04 -13.64
N ILE A 216 15.95 -5.94 -13.85
CA ILE A 216 16.66 -4.65 -13.85
C ILE A 216 16.11 -3.73 -14.96
N VAL A 217 16.16 -2.42 -14.72
CA VAL A 217 15.77 -1.38 -15.70
C VAL A 217 16.99 -0.65 -16.25
N ASP A 218 16.87 -0.03 -17.42
CA ASP A 218 17.99 0.63 -18.09
C ASP A 218 18.41 1.96 -17.44
N SER A 219 19.60 2.44 -17.79
CA SER A 219 20.17 3.66 -17.22
C SER A 219 19.38 4.94 -17.53
N ALA A 220 18.61 4.99 -18.62
CA ALA A 220 17.75 6.12 -18.95
C ALA A 220 16.52 6.13 -18.05
N THR A 221 15.91 4.97 -17.78
CA THR A 221 14.83 4.84 -16.77
C THR A 221 15.33 5.23 -15.39
N VAL A 222 16.49 4.74 -14.96
CA VAL A 222 17.08 5.11 -13.65
C VAL A 222 17.30 6.62 -13.56
N ARG A 223 17.84 7.27 -14.61
CA ARG A 223 18.05 8.72 -14.63
C ARG A 223 16.73 9.49 -14.58
N SER A 224 15.71 9.01 -15.29
CA SER A 224 14.38 9.62 -15.31
C SER A 224 13.72 9.57 -13.92
N VAL A 225 13.75 8.41 -13.27
CA VAL A 225 13.08 8.19 -11.98
C VAL A 225 13.87 8.77 -10.81
N CYS A 226 15.20 8.61 -10.80
CA CYS A 226 16.05 9.05 -9.69
C CYS A 226 16.50 10.51 -9.80
N GLY A 227 16.42 11.12 -10.98
CA GLY A 227 16.81 12.51 -11.20
C GLY A 227 18.24 12.80 -10.73
N THR A 228 18.38 13.76 -9.81
CA THR A 228 19.67 14.16 -9.21
C THR A 228 19.97 13.47 -7.87
N ALA A 229 19.19 12.47 -7.46
CA ALA A 229 19.39 11.77 -6.19
C ALA A 229 20.73 11.00 -6.16
N ASP A 230 21.30 10.82 -4.96
CA ASP A 230 22.54 10.05 -4.78
C ASP A 230 22.28 8.55 -4.99
N LEU A 231 22.58 8.07 -6.20
CA LEU A 231 22.40 6.67 -6.58
C LEU A 231 23.19 5.69 -5.69
N ARG A 232 24.30 6.13 -5.09
CA ARG A 232 25.09 5.28 -4.18
C ARG A 232 24.35 5.08 -2.87
N GLU A 233 23.78 6.14 -2.30
CA GLU A 233 22.97 6.07 -1.09
C GLU A 233 21.71 5.23 -1.30
N LEU A 234 20.97 5.49 -2.38
CA LEU A 234 19.78 4.71 -2.74
C LEU A 234 20.09 3.22 -2.91
N ARG A 235 21.26 2.89 -3.48
CA ARG A 235 21.70 1.50 -3.66
C ARG A 235 22.02 0.81 -2.33
N ILE A 236 22.56 1.54 -1.36
CA ILE A 236 22.83 0.98 -0.02
C ILE A 236 21.51 0.60 0.65
N LEU A 237 20.52 1.49 0.59
CA LEU A 237 19.17 1.26 1.12
C LEU A 237 18.49 0.06 0.41
N ALA A 238 18.49 0.03 -0.92
CA ALA A 238 17.91 -1.07 -1.69
C ALA A 238 18.52 -2.44 -1.32
N ARG A 239 19.84 -2.49 -1.11
CA ARG A 239 20.53 -3.73 -0.69
C ARG A 239 20.21 -4.14 0.73
N ALA A 240 19.96 -3.19 1.62
CA ALA A 240 19.54 -3.49 2.99
C ALA A 240 18.18 -4.20 2.99
N HIS A 241 17.20 -3.64 2.27
CA HIS A 241 15.89 -4.27 2.10
C HIS A 241 15.95 -5.63 1.42
N ALA A 242 16.76 -5.78 0.37
CA ALA A 242 16.93 -7.07 -0.31
C ALA A 242 17.40 -8.18 0.65
N ARG A 243 18.37 -7.87 1.52
CA ARG A 243 18.88 -8.83 2.51
C ARG A 243 17.83 -9.22 3.52
N GLU A 244 17.07 -8.26 4.03
CA GLU A 244 16.08 -8.55 5.07
C GLU A 244 14.89 -9.32 4.54
N CYS A 245 14.40 -9.00 3.34
CA CYS A 245 13.38 -9.82 2.70
C CYS A 245 13.90 -11.25 2.48
N ALA A 246 15.19 -11.43 2.14
CA ALA A 246 15.78 -12.76 1.99
C ALA A 246 15.88 -13.52 3.33
N GLU A 247 16.38 -12.86 4.38
CA GLU A 247 16.44 -13.41 5.73
C GLU A 247 15.05 -13.75 6.28
N HIS A 248 14.05 -12.91 5.99
CA HIS A 248 12.67 -13.16 6.36
C HIS A 248 12.11 -14.37 5.60
N ALA A 249 12.38 -14.48 4.30
CA ALA A 249 12.00 -15.65 3.54
C ALA A 249 12.70 -16.95 3.98
N ASP A 250 13.91 -16.86 4.53
CA ASP A 250 14.63 -17.97 5.15
C ASP A 250 13.93 -18.40 6.44
N ARG A 251 13.53 -17.46 7.31
CA ARG A 251 12.75 -17.75 8.52
C ARG A 251 11.40 -18.39 8.21
N CYS A 252 10.60 -17.81 7.30
CA CYS A 252 9.33 -18.43 6.91
C CYS A 252 9.49 -19.88 6.41
N ARG A 253 10.62 -20.19 5.76
CA ARG A 253 10.91 -21.55 5.30
C ARG A 253 11.27 -22.49 6.43
N THR A 254 12.07 -22.04 7.41
CA THR A 254 12.38 -22.84 8.60
C THR A 254 11.13 -23.11 9.43
N ASP A 255 10.18 -22.18 9.40
CA ASP A 255 8.95 -22.22 10.18
C ASP A 255 7.80 -22.93 9.44
N GLY A 256 8.06 -23.44 8.23
CA GLY A 256 7.11 -24.26 7.45
C GLY A 256 6.10 -23.48 6.59
N SER A 257 6.15 -22.15 6.58
CA SER A 257 5.30 -21.31 5.70
C SER A 257 5.93 -21.13 4.31
N GLU A 258 5.66 -22.07 3.41
CA GLU A 258 6.16 -22.02 2.03
C GLU A 258 5.62 -20.81 1.25
N MET A 259 4.36 -20.42 1.49
CA MET A 259 3.73 -19.32 0.76
C MET A 259 4.34 -17.97 1.15
N SER A 260 4.45 -17.67 2.44
CA SER A 260 5.13 -16.45 2.93
C SER A 260 6.59 -16.43 2.48
N SER A 261 7.28 -17.58 2.52
CA SER A 261 8.65 -17.69 2.00
C SER A 261 8.76 -17.31 0.52
N ARG A 262 7.77 -17.69 -0.31
CA ARG A 262 7.75 -17.32 -1.74
C ARG A 262 7.51 -15.83 -1.95
N VAL A 263 6.59 -15.22 -1.20
CA VAL A 263 6.30 -13.78 -1.27
C VAL A 263 7.54 -12.97 -0.89
N TRP A 264 8.14 -13.27 0.26
CA TRP A 264 9.35 -12.58 0.72
C TRP A 264 10.56 -12.79 -0.20
N ARG A 265 10.70 -13.97 -0.81
CA ARG A 265 11.69 -14.21 -1.87
C ARG A 265 11.43 -13.35 -3.11
N ARG A 266 10.17 -13.14 -3.50
CA ARG A 266 9.82 -12.25 -4.62
C ARG A 266 10.22 -10.81 -4.28
N GLN A 267 9.92 -10.36 -3.06
CA GLN A 267 10.30 -9.03 -2.59
C GLN A 267 11.83 -8.83 -2.57
N ALA A 268 12.58 -9.81 -2.05
CA ALA A 268 14.05 -9.78 -2.02
C ALA A 268 14.66 -9.66 -3.42
N ARG A 269 14.09 -10.37 -4.40
CA ARG A 269 14.50 -10.28 -5.81
C ARG A 269 14.21 -8.91 -6.40
N SER A 270 13.02 -8.37 -6.17
CA SER A 270 12.66 -7.01 -6.63
C SER A 270 13.65 -5.96 -6.12
N TRP A 271 13.94 -5.96 -4.81
CA TRP A 271 14.93 -5.05 -4.22
C TRP A 271 16.36 -5.27 -4.73
N SER A 272 16.72 -6.51 -5.07
CA SER A 272 18.02 -6.81 -5.70
C SER A 272 18.10 -6.21 -7.11
N HIS A 273 17.03 -6.33 -7.90
CA HIS A 273 16.94 -5.68 -9.22
C HIS A 273 17.03 -4.16 -9.13
N THR A 274 16.40 -3.54 -8.11
CA THR A 274 16.52 -2.11 -7.84
C THR A 274 17.97 -1.71 -7.55
N ALA A 275 18.65 -2.46 -6.69
CA ALA A 275 20.05 -2.20 -6.34
C ALA A 275 21.00 -2.35 -7.53
N ASP A 276 20.76 -3.33 -8.40
CA ASP A 276 21.58 -3.56 -9.60
C ASP A 276 21.31 -2.51 -10.68
N SER A 277 20.06 -2.06 -10.84
CA SER A 277 19.70 -0.95 -11.74
C SER A 277 20.41 0.34 -11.32
N LEU A 278 20.45 0.65 -10.02
CA LEU A 278 21.19 1.81 -9.49
C LEU A 278 22.70 1.70 -9.71
N ARG A 279 23.28 0.49 -9.63
CA ARG A 279 24.71 0.25 -9.91
C ARG A 279 25.04 0.51 -11.38
N VAL A 280 24.22 0.00 -12.30
CA VAL A 280 24.40 0.18 -13.74
C VAL A 280 24.19 1.66 -14.13
N GLY A 281 23.15 2.30 -13.60
CA GLY A 281 22.87 3.73 -13.80
C GLY A 281 23.97 4.66 -13.31
N GLY A 282 24.58 4.37 -12.15
CA GLY A 282 25.70 5.14 -11.61
C GLY A 282 27.05 4.90 -12.31
N SER A 283 27.21 3.77 -13.01
CA SER A 283 28.42 3.51 -13.79
C SER A 283 28.41 4.30 -15.11
N ALA A 284 27.23 4.46 -15.72
CA ALA A 284 27.04 5.20 -16.97
C ALA A 284 27.28 6.72 -16.84
N THR A 285 27.12 7.31 -15.64
CA THR A 285 27.42 8.73 -15.37
C THR A 285 28.90 8.98 -15.06
N SER A 286 29.67 7.94 -14.70
CA SER A 286 31.12 8.06 -14.49
C SER A 286 31.94 8.03 -15.79
N SER A 287 31.32 7.63 -16.91
CA SER A 287 31.92 7.70 -18.25
C SER A 287 31.65 9.06 -18.91
N GLY A 288 32.17 10.14 -18.31
CA GLY A 288 32.37 11.44 -18.96
C GLY A 288 33.75 11.51 -19.63
N PRO A 289 33.95 12.36 -20.65
CA PRO A 289 34.89 12.12 -21.74
C PRO A 289 36.34 12.25 -21.29
N ASP A 290 37.12 11.18 -21.44
CA ASP A 290 38.57 11.25 -21.30
C ASP A 290 39.26 11.18 -22.67
N SER A 291 39.97 12.27 -22.95
CA SER A 291 41.05 12.45 -23.92
C SER A 291 40.78 12.34 -25.43
N ALA A 292 40.73 13.51 -26.07
CA ALA A 292 41.62 13.79 -27.20
C ALA A 292 41.92 15.30 -27.30
N ALA A 293 42.73 15.81 -26.37
CA ALA A 293 43.60 16.93 -26.69
C ALA A 293 44.82 16.36 -27.44
N LYS A 294 44.85 16.52 -28.77
CA LYS A 294 46.13 16.57 -29.49
C LYS A 294 46.25 17.93 -30.14
N SER A 295 47.13 18.72 -29.55
CA SER A 295 47.80 19.84 -30.20
C SER A 295 48.36 19.39 -31.55
N ALA A 296 48.06 20.14 -32.59
CA ALA A 296 48.93 20.33 -33.74
C ALA A 296 48.62 21.71 -34.32
N GLY A 297 49.35 22.71 -33.82
CA GLY A 297 49.53 23.99 -34.46
C GLY A 297 51.02 24.23 -34.62
N SER A 298 51.54 23.95 -35.82
CA SER A 298 52.62 24.65 -36.54
C SER A 298 52.85 23.93 -37.87
#